data_AF-M7XHB0-F1
#
_entry.id   AF-M7XHB0-F1
#
_cell.length_a   1.000
_cell.length_b   1.000
_cell.length_c   1.000
_cell.angle_alpha   90.00
_cell.angle_beta   90.00
_cell.angle_gamma   90.00
#
_symmetry.space_group_name_H-M   'P 1'
#
loop_
_entity.id
_entity.type
_entity.pdbx_description
1 polymer ?
#
loop_
_entity_poly.entity_id
_entity_poly.type
_entity_poly.pdbx_seq_one_letter_code
_entity_poly.pdbx_strand_id
1 'polypeptide(L)'
;MKYALNNGARIEASKGTRGTCPCCGSELIARCGDIKIHHWAHKSSCDPWWETETEWHRLWKNRYPPKWQEFLTLDEETGERHIADVKTEADLIIEFQHSAIDPQERLQRERHYKNLIWVVDGTRLKRDFKRFSNQYNELIKTNKPGIFLIDHDEGIFNKSWLTSSVPVIFDFKGINPTDGDHDIRNSLYCLLQIKLGRYSIIAEFSREAFIKSTINGTWSIHIQNFINAISPKKAPDSHQNQTNPTKPKDGSHFFDPKSGKWKRRTRW
;
A
#
# COMPACT_ATOMS: atom_id res chain seq x y z
N MET A 1 10.98 6.77 16.79
CA MET A 1 9.54 6.68 17.12
C MET A 1 9.03 8.07 17.44
N LYS A 2 7.75 8.34 17.20
CA LYS A 2 7.07 9.57 17.59
C LYS A 2 6.68 9.57 19.05
N TYR A 3 6.13 8.45 19.51
CA TYR A 3 5.56 8.33 20.84
C TYR A 3 6.36 7.40 21.75
N ALA A 4 6.43 7.79 23.02
CA ALA A 4 6.86 6.96 24.14
C ALA A 4 5.74 6.92 25.19
N LEU A 5 5.86 6.05 26.18
CA LEU A 5 4.99 6.02 27.35
C LEU A 5 5.64 6.74 28.53
N ASN A 6 4.87 7.59 29.22
CA ASN A 6 5.22 8.14 30.52
C ASN A 6 3.98 8.04 31.42
N ASN A 7 4.10 7.31 32.53
CA ASN A 7 2.97 6.97 33.42
C ASN A 7 1.75 6.41 32.67
N GLY A 8 1.99 5.57 31.65
CA GLY A 8 0.94 4.97 30.81
C GLY A 8 0.36 5.89 29.73
N ALA A 9 0.68 7.19 29.75
CA ALA A 9 0.25 8.14 28.73
C ALA A 9 1.25 8.20 27.56
N ARG A 10 0.74 8.31 26.33
CA ARG A 10 1.57 8.52 25.14
C ARG A 10 2.05 9.97 25.10
N ILE A 11 3.36 10.15 24.95
CA ILE A 11 4.00 11.46 24.87
C ILE A 11 4.93 11.58 23.66
N GLU A 12 4.98 12.77 23.06
CA GLU A 12 5.94 13.10 22.01
C GLU A 12 7.31 13.48 22.62
N ALA A 13 8.36 13.33 21.82
CA ALA A 13 9.71 13.66 22.24
C ALA A 13 9.85 15.17 22.50
N SER A 14 10.27 15.52 23.72
CA SER A 14 10.61 16.89 24.10
C SER A 14 11.95 16.93 24.82
N LYS A 15 12.66 18.06 24.73
CA LYS A 15 14.06 18.16 25.17
C LYS A 15 14.19 17.80 26.65
N GLY A 16 15.11 16.88 26.95
CA GLY A 16 15.41 16.43 28.33
C GLY A 16 14.43 15.41 28.90
N THR A 17 13.37 15.03 28.17
CA THR A 17 12.43 14.00 28.64
C THR A 17 12.94 12.59 28.41
N ARG A 18 12.42 11.69 29.26
CA ARG A 18 12.58 10.24 29.16
C ARG A 18 11.19 9.62 29.03
N GLY A 19 11.12 8.48 28.38
CA GLY A 19 9.91 7.69 28.28
C GLY A 19 10.26 6.22 28.11
N THR A 20 9.24 5.40 28.06
CA THR A 20 9.37 3.96 27.90
C THR A 20 8.84 3.54 26.54
N CYS A 21 9.54 2.63 25.85
CA CYS A 21 9.08 2.09 24.59
C CYS A 21 7.80 1.27 24.78
N PRO A 22 6.71 1.57 24.04
CA PRO A 22 5.49 0.77 24.13
C PRO A 22 5.69 -0.68 23.65
N CYS A 23 6.67 -0.95 22.79
CA CYS A 23 6.93 -2.30 22.26
C CYS A 23 7.74 -3.16 23.24
N CYS A 24 8.98 -2.77 23.56
CA CYS A 24 9.88 -3.59 24.39
C CYS A 24 9.94 -3.19 25.87
N GLY A 25 9.32 -2.07 26.28
CA GLY A 25 9.40 -1.59 27.66
C GLY A 25 10.75 -0.97 28.05
N SER A 26 11.70 -0.83 27.13
CA SER A 26 13.01 -0.21 27.43
C SER A 26 12.95 1.31 27.46
N GLU A 27 13.91 1.94 28.12
CA GLU A 27 14.03 3.39 28.21
C GLU A 27 14.36 4.02 26.84
N LEU A 28 13.60 5.06 26.49
CA LEU A 28 13.78 5.89 25.30
C LEU A 28 14.38 7.24 25.66
N ILE A 29 15.29 7.71 24.80
CA ILE A 29 15.93 9.03 24.91
C ILE A 29 15.29 9.97 23.88
N ALA A 30 14.84 11.14 24.33
CA ALA A 30 14.37 12.19 23.44
C ALA A 30 15.55 12.81 22.66
N ARG A 31 15.48 12.75 21.32
CA ARG A 31 16.40 13.44 20.41
C ARG A 31 15.68 14.65 19.83
N CYS A 32 16.00 15.82 20.37
CA CYS A 32 15.36 17.10 20.01
C CYS A 32 16.45 18.11 19.62
N GLY A 33 16.89 18.07 18.35
CA GLY A 33 17.83 19.03 17.79
C GLY A 33 17.25 19.68 16.54
N ASP A 34 17.91 20.71 16.04
CA ASP A 34 17.33 21.60 15.02
C ASP A 34 17.34 21.00 13.59
N ILE A 35 18.09 19.91 13.38
CA ILE A 35 18.30 19.32 12.05
C ILE A 35 17.30 18.19 11.75
N LYS A 36 16.98 17.37 12.75
CA LYS A 36 16.12 16.19 12.59
C LYS A 36 14.82 16.41 13.36
N ILE A 37 13.72 15.90 12.81
CA ILE A 37 12.43 15.87 13.52
C ILE A 37 12.62 15.27 14.92
N HIS A 38 11.94 15.85 15.90
CA HIS A 38 11.99 15.34 17.26
C HIS A 38 11.49 13.89 17.28
N HIS A 39 12.28 13.00 17.87
CA HIS A 39 11.96 11.58 17.92
C HIS A 39 12.53 10.94 19.18
N TRP A 40 11.91 9.83 19.56
CA TRP A 40 12.43 8.91 20.56
C TRP A 40 13.39 7.93 19.91
N ALA A 41 14.54 7.73 20.55
CA ALA A 41 15.57 6.79 20.16
C ALA A 41 15.81 5.76 21.26
N HIS A 42 15.96 4.50 20.85
CA HIS A 42 16.44 3.44 21.73
C HIS A 42 17.96 3.53 21.91
N LYS A 43 18.47 2.94 23.01
CA LYS A 43 19.90 2.64 23.16
C LYS A 43 20.33 1.39 22.37
N SER A 44 19.40 0.46 22.14
CA SER A 44 19.59 -0.81 21.39
C SER A 44 18.42 -1.06 20.43
N SER A 45 18.56 -1.96 19.45
CA SER A 45 17.43 -2.30 18.57
C SER A 45 16.27 -2.93 19.35
N CYS A 46 15.03 -2.67 18.92
CA CYS A 46 13.79 -3.12 19.57
C CYS A 46 12.91 -3.92 18.60
N ASP A 47 12.54 -3.29 17.49
CA ASP A 47 11.76 -3.91 16.42
C ASP A 47 12.69 -4.02 15.20
N PRO A 48 12.90 -5.23 14.64
CA PRO A 48 13.73 -5.40 13.45
C PRO A 48 13.19 -4.63 12.24
N TRP A 49 11.89 -4.28 12.23
CA TRP A 49 11.23 -3.50 11.18
C TRP A 49 11.37 -1.98 11.38
N TRP A 50 12.06 -1.56 12.42
CA TRP A 50 12.24 -0.15 12.74
C TRP A 50 13.13 0.57 11.72
N GLU A 51 12.57 1.57 11.03
CA GLU A 51 13.32 2.45 10.14
C GLU A 51 13.45 3.88 10.68
N THR A 52 14.42 4.63 10.14
CA THR A 52 14.50 6.06 10.41
C THR A 52 13.37 6.78 9.69
N GLU A 53 12.50 7.40 10.47
CA GLU A 53 11.34 8.11 9.96
C GLU A 53 11.73 9.43 9.26
N THR A 54 11.23 9.61 8.03
CA THR A 54 11.40 10.83 7.26
C THR A 54 10.25 11.83 7.50
N GLU A 55 10.42 13.07 7.03
CA GLU A 55 9.34 14.06 7.08
C GLU A 55 8.11 13.62 6.28
N TRP A 56 8.30 13.05 5.07
CA TRP A 56 7.23 12.49 4.26
C TRP A 56 6.41 11.44 5.04
N HIS A 57 7.11 10.52 5.70
CA HIS A 57 6.52 9.45 6.51
C HIS A 57 5.73 10.02 7.70
N ARG A 58 6.32 10.98 8.43
CA ARG A 58 5.67 11.68 9.53
C ARG A 58 4.41 12.41 9.09
N LEU A 59 4.46 13.12 7.95
CA LEU A 59 3.32 13.87 7.41
C LEU A 59 2.17 12.94 7.03
N TRP A 60 2.47 11.79 6.42
CA TRP A 60 1.47 10.77 6.12
C TRP A 60 0.79 10.23 7.38
N LYS A 61 1.54 9.85 8.41
CA LYS A 61 0.97 9.40 9.69
C LYS A 61 0.14 10.47 10.37
N ASN A 62 0.58 11.72 10.32
CA ASN A 62 -0.14 12.86 10.90
C ASN A 62 -1.50 13.14 10.24
N ARG A 63 -1.83 12.50 9.10
CA ARG A 63 -3.19 12.54 8.52
C ARG A 63 -4.20 11.69 9.28
N TYR A 64 -3.76 10.87 10.22
CA TYR A 64 -4.60 9.97 11.01
C TYR A 64 -4.62 10.35 12.50
N PRO A 65 -5.67 9.98 13.27
CA PRO A 65 -5.74 10.24 14.70
C PRO A 65 -4.51 9.70 15.46
N PRO A 66 -3.99 10.40 16.49
CA PRO A 66 -2.84 9.95 17.27
C PRO A 66 -2.98 8.52 17.83
N LYS A 67 -4.19 8.14 18.26
CA LYS A 67 -4.49 6.79 18.78
C LYS A 67 -4.29 5.66 17.76
N TRP A 68 -4.31 5.97 16.46
CA TRP A 68 -4.11 4.98 15.38
C TRP A 68 -2.66 4.87 14.94
N GLN A 69 -1.85 5.90 15.21
CA GLN A 69 -0.45 5.95 14.78
C GLN A 69 0.44 5.08 15.68
N GLU A 70 1.49 4.49 15.13
CA GLU A 70 2.48 3.65 15.84
C GLU A 70 1.78 2.62 16.75
N PHE A 71 0.90 1.83 16.14
CA PHE A 71 0.05 0.88 16.83
C PHE A 71 0.81 -0.42 17.09
N LEU A 72 0.87 -0.84 18.34
CA LEU A 72 1.50 -2.10 18.72
C LEU A 72 0.64 -3.28 18.30
N THR A 73 1.19 -4.15 17.46
CA THR A 73 0.64 -5.45 17.11
C THR A 73 1.43 -6.56 17.80
N LEU A 74 0.74 -7.66 18.07
CA LEU A 74 1.31 -8.87 18.63
C LEU A 74 1.03 -10.01 17.64
N ASP A 75 2.07 -10.74 17.28
CA ASP A 75 1.93 -12.00 16.58
C ASP A 75 1.46 -13.05 17.58
N GLU A 76 0.27 -13.60 17.38
CA GLU A 76 -0.31 -14.58 18.32
C GLU A 76 0.42 -15.93 18.27
N GLU A 77 1.10 -16.25 17.15
CA GLU A 77 1.80 -17.53 16.98
C GLU A 77 3.22 -17.46 17.55
N THR A 78 3.96 -16.39 17.26
CA THR A 78 5.37 -16.24 17.69
C THR A 78 5.53 -15.45 18.98
N GLY A 79 4.53 -14.65 19.37
CA GLY A 79 4.62 -13.69 20.47
C GLY A 79 5.45 -12.44 20.14
N GLU A 80 5.90 -12.29 18.90
CA GLU A 80 6.68 -11.14 18.46
C GLU A 80 5.81 -9.87 18.43
N ARG A 81 6.42 -8.75 18.78
CA ARG A 81 5.76 -7.45 18.84
C ARG A 81 6.27 -6.57 17.72
N HIS A 82 5.33 -5.98 16.98
CA HIS A 82 5.65 -5.08 15.87
C HIS A 82 4.88 -3.78 16.01
N ILE A 83 5.41 -2.71 15.44
CA ILE A 83 4.75 -1.40 15.45
C ILE A 83 4.27 -1.09 14.05
N ALA A 84 2.96 -1.14 13.86
CA ALA A 84 2.34 -0.67 12.62
C ALA A 84 2.30 0.86 12.58
N ASP A 85 2.52 1.44 11.41
CA ASP A 85 2.49 2.89 11.23
C ASP A 85 1.13 3.50 11.54
N VAL A 86 0.06 2.90 10.99
CA VAL A 86 -1.33 3.26 11.26
C VAL A 86 -2.19 1.99 11.30
N LYS A 87 -3.00 1.85 12.35
CA LYS A 87 -4.13 0.91 12.41
C LYS A 87 -5.44 1.67 12.53
N THR A 88 -6.32 1.54 11.54
CA THR A 88 -7.64 2.18 11.55
C THR A 88 -8.64 1.43 12.43
N GLU A 89 -9.79 2.05 12.71
CA GLU A 89 -10.92 1.38 13.40
C GLU A 89 -11.52 0.22 12.60
N ALA A 90 -11.34 0.20 11.27
CA ALA A 90 -11.76 -0.92 10.42
C ALA A 90 -10.70 -2.02 10.30
N ASP A 91 -9.75 -2.09 11.25
CA ASP A 91 -8.63 -3.03 11.30
C ASP A 91 -7.74 -3.04 10.03
N LEU A 92 -7.77 -1.97 9.23
CA LEU A 92 -6.82 -1.76 8.14
C LEU A 92 -5.49 -1.26 8.69
N ILE A 93 -4.42 -1.97 8.36
CA ILE A 93 -3.02 -1.55 8.57
C ILE A 93 -2.54 -0.79 7.35
N ILE A 94 -1.93 0.37 7.58
CA ILE A 94 -1.33 1.20 6.54
C ILE A 94 0.12 1.42 6.92
N GLU A 95 1.03 0.88 6.10
CA GLU A 95 2.48 1.06 6.25
C GLU A 95 2.99 2.06 5.21
N PHE A 96 3.80 3.01 5.65
CA PHE A 96 4.43 4.01 4.77
C PHE A 96 5.88 3.63 4.54
N GLN A 97 6.25 3.33 3.30
CA GLN A 97 7.62 2.95 2.96
C GLN A 97 8.31 4.05 2.16
N HIS A 98 9.29 4.69 2.80
CA HIS A 98 10.24 5.56 2.09
C HIS A 98 11.47 4.76 1.65
N SER A 99 12.15 4.09 2.59
CA SER A 99 13.45 3.45 2.39
C SER A 99 13.40 2.24 1.45
N ALA A 100 14.57 1.67 1.14
CA ALA A 100 14.61 0.37 0.51
C ALA A 100 14.23 -0.69 1.54
N ILE A 101 13.21 -1.49 1.24
CA ILE A 101 12.79 -2.63 2.05
C ILE A 101 13.26 -3.93 1.40
N ASP A 102 13.77 -4.86 2.20
CA ASP A 102 14.11 -6.19 1.73
C ASP A 102 12.82 -6.95 1.30
N PRO A 103 12.80 -7.63 0.14
CA PRO A 103 11.61 -8.35 -0.30
C PRO A 103 11.11 -9.42 0.67
N GLN A 104 12.00 -10.08 1.43
CA GLN A 104 11.62 -11.05 2.46
C GLN A 104 11.03 -10.36 3.68
N GLU A 105 11.61 -9.24 4.12
CA GLU A 105 11.05 -8.44 5.20
C GLU A 105 9.64 -7.95 4.86
N ARG A 106 9.45 -7.40 3.65
CA ARG A 106 8.13 -6.99 3.16
C ARG A 106 7.14 -8.15 3.17
N LEU A 107 7.55 -9.34 2.72
CA LEU A 107 6.70 -10.53 2.72
C LEU A 107 6.33 -10.99 4.14
N GLN A 108 7.26 -10.88 5.09
CA GLN A 108 6.99 -11.17 6.50
C GLN A 108 5.94 -10.19 7.07
N ARG A 109 6.11 -8.89 6.81
CA ARG A 109 5.12 -7.87 7.18
C ARG A 109 3.75 -8.13 6.55
N GLU A 110 3.70 -8.45 5.26
CA GLU A 110 2.46 -8.78 4.55
C GLU A 110 1.75 -10.01 5.12
N ARG A 111 2.49 -11.00 5.60
CA ARG A 111 1.91 -12.19 6.26
C ARG A 111 1.42 -11.89 7.67
N HIS A 112 2.19 -11.11 8.42
CA HIS A 112 1.86 -10.72 9.77
C HIS A 112 0.60 -9.83 9.79
N TYR A 113 0.55 -8.82 8.93
CA TYR A 113 -0.57 -7.90 8.81
C TYR A 113 -1.62 -8.40 7.80
N LYS A 114 -2.63 -9.14 8.30
CA LYS A 114 -3.70 -9.76 7.49
C LYS A 114 -4.47 -8.80 6.56
N ASN A 115 -4.59 -7.52 6.93
CA ASN A 115 -5.31 -6.49 6.19
C ASN A 115 -4.41 -5.26 6.03
N LEU A 116 -3.42 -5.39 5.14
CA LEU A 116 -2.37 -4.39 4.92
C LEU A 116 -2.54 -3.67 3.58
N ILE A 117 -2.19 -2.39 3.56
CA ILE A 117 -1.85 -1.66 2.35
C ILE A 117 -0.51 -0.94 2.51
N TRP A 118 0.25 -0.89 1.41
CA TRP A 118 1.48 -0.11 1.34
C TRP A 118 1.20 1.25 0.71
N VAL A 119 1.77 2.30 1.30
CA VAL A 119 1.93 3.61 0.66
C VAL A 119 3.42 3.87 0.50
N VAL A 120 3.87 4.04 -0.73
CA VAL A 120 5.30 4.08 -1.10
C VAL A 120 5.66 5.47 -1.58
N ASP A 121 6.77 6.00 -1.07
CA ASP A 121 7.34 7.26 -1.55
C ASP A 121 7.96 7.07 -2.94
N GLY A 122 7.22 7.47 -3.97
CA GLY A 122 7.66 7.44 -5.36
C GLY A 122 8.72 8.48 -5.69
N THR A 123 9.10 9.36 -4.74
CA THR A 123 10.13 10.39 -4.92
C THR A 123 11.52 9.95 -4.47
N ARG A 124 11.65 8.85 -3.72
CA ARG A 124 12.96 8.39 -3.22
C ARG A 124 13.97 8.16 -4.35
N LEU A 125 13.57 7.44 -5.40
CA LEU A 125 14.43 7.12 -6.52
C LEU A 125 14.17 8.09 -7.68
N LYS A 126 15.21 8.83 -8.09
CA LYS A 126 15.13 9.86 -9.16
C LYS A 126 14.47 9.39 -10.47
N ARG A 127 14.54 8.08 -10.77
CA ARG A 127 14.02 7.50 -12.02
C ARG A 127 12.58 7.00 -11.89
N ASP A 128 12.02 6.86 -10.70
CA ASP A 128 10.73 6.19 -10.51
C ASP A 128 9.59 6.98 -11.13
N PHE A 129 9.47 8.26 -10.77
CA PHE A 129 8.47 9.13 -11.42
C PHE A 129 8.70 9.25 -12.93
N LYS A 130 9.96 9.37 -13.39
CA LYS A 130 10.27 9.49 -14.82
C LYS A 130 9.83 8.25 -15.62
N ARG A 131 10.01 7.04 -15.07
CA ARG A 131 9.48 5.81 -15.69
C ARG A 131 7.96 5.90 -15.76
N PHE A 132 7.31 6.11 -14.61
CA PHE A 132 5.86 6.21 -14.55
C PHE A 132 5.26 7.23 -15.54
N SER A 133 5.77 8.46 -15.54
CA SER A 133 5.24 9.54 -16.38
C SER A 133 5.42 9.28 -17.88
N ASN A 134 6.52 8.65 -18.29
CA ASN A 134 6.77 8.31 -19.68
C ASN A 134 5.73 7.30 -20.24
N GLN A 135 5.20 6.43 -19.39
CA GLN A 135 4.20 5.43 -19.79
C GLN A 135 2.76 5.83 -19.42
N TYR A 136 2.56 6.92 -18.68
CA TYR A 136 1.25 7.32 -18.17
C TYR A 136 0.19 7.52 -19.27
N ASN A 137 0.58 8.12 -20.38
CA ASN A 137 -0.33 8.34 -21.52
C ASN A 137 -0.62 7.07 -22.32
N GLU A 138 0.18 6.02 -22.14
CA GLU A 138 0.03 4.71 -22.80
C GLU A 138 -0.85 3.75 -21.98
N LEU A 139 -1.23 4.14 -20.75
CA LEU A 139 -2.13 3.37 -19.91
C LEU A 139 -3.47 3.13 -20.61
N ILE A 140 -3.90 1.87 -20.65
CA ILE A 140 -5.15 1.49 -21.30
C ILE A 140 -6.31 1.93 -20.39
N LYS A 141 -7.04 2.97 -20.83
CA LYS A 141 -8.23 3.46 -20.13
C LYS A 141 -9.35 2.43 -20.17
N THR A 142 -10.06 2.28 -19.06
CA THR A 142 -11.28 1.48 -18.99
C THR A 142 -12.54 2.35 -19.08
N ASN A 143 -13.72 1.73 -19.07
CA ASN A 143 -14.99 2.44 -18.95
C ASN A 143 -15.24 3.04 -17.55
N LYS A 144 -14.41 2.68 -16.56
CA LYS A 144 -14.45 3.27 -15.22
C LYS A 144 -13.38 4.36 -15.11
N PRO A 145 -13.77 5.63 -14.85
CA PRO A 145 -12.81 6.72 -14.64
C PRO A 145 -11.82 6.39 -13.52
N GLY A 146 -10.55 6.74 -13.72
CA GLY A 146 -9.46 6.47 -12.77
C GLY A 146 -9.01 5.02 -12.73
N ILE A 147 -9.53 4.13 -13.58
CA ILE A 147 -9.10 2.72 -13.65
C ILE A 147 -8.39 2.47 -14.98
N PHE A 148 -7.18 1.91 -14.89
CA PHE A 148 -6.29 1.68 -16.02
C PHE A 148 -5.76 0.25 -16.05
N LEU A 149 -5.44 -0.24 -17.26
CA LEU A 149 -4.82 -1.54 -17.47
C LEU A 149 -3.34 -1.44 -17.92
N ILE A 150 -2.55 -2.23 -17.18
CA ILE A 150 -1.15 -2.65 -17.23
C ILE A 150 -0.73 -3.82 -18.10
N ASP A 151 -0.30 -3.65 -19.34
CA ASP A 151 0.25 -4.81 -20.05
C ASP A 151 1.64 -5.28 -19.52
N HIS A 152 2.57 -4.35 -19.37
CA HIS A 152 3.93 -4.60 -18.88
C HIS A 152 4.26 -3.66 -17.71
N ASP A 153 4.05 -4.12 -16.48
CA ASP A 153 4.24 -3.33 -15.25
C ASP A 153 5.71 -3.16 -14.83
N GLU A 154 6.59 -4.07 -15.26
CA GLU A 154 8.04 -4.04 -15.00
C GLU A 154 8.79 -2.80 -15.51
N GLY A 155 8.27 -2.15 -16.54
CA GLY A 155 8.84 -0.90 -17.07
C GLY A 155 8.44 0.35 -16.29
N ILE A 156 7.34 0.25 -15.53
CA ILE A 156 6.64 1.40 -14.95
C ILE A 156 7.00 1.53 -13.46
N PHE A 157 6.78 0.47 -12.69
CA PHE A 157 7.01 0.47 -11.25
C PHE A 157 8.33 -0.20 -10.88
N ASN A 158 8.81 0.08 -9.67
CA ASN A 158 9.96 -0.64 -9.13
C ASN A 158 9.58 -2.11 -8.90
N LYS A 159 10.42 -3.01 -9.42
CA LYS A 159 10.22 -4.47 -9.38
C LYS A 159 10.01 -5.03 -7.98
N SER A 160 10.58 -4.40 -6.95
CA SER A 160 10.39 -4.82 -5.55
C SER A 160 8.94 -4.81 -5.11
N TRP A 161 8.09 -3.99 -5.75
CA TRP A 161 6.67 -3.86 -5.40
C TRP A 161 5.73 -4.67 -6.28
N LEU A 162 6.20 -5.15 -7.43
CA LEU A 162 5.39 -5.95 -8.37
C LEU A 162 5.05 -7.34 -7.85
N THR A 163 5.83 -7.82 -6.87
CA THR A 163 5.63 -9.11 -6.24
C THR A 163 4.90 -8.99 -4.89
N SER A 164 4.23 -7.86 -4.63
CA SER A 164 3.46 -7.69 -3.37
C SER A 164 2.20 -8.52 -3.44
N SER A 165 1.82 -9.09 -2.31
CA SER A 165 0.54 -9.80 -2.18
C SER A 165 -0.62 -8.86 -1.84
N VAL A 166 -0.33 -7.60 -1.49
CA VAL A 166 -1.32 -6.61 -1.05
C VAL A 166 -1.27 -5.35 -1.91
N PRO A 167 -2.32 -4.50 -1.92
CA PRO A 167 -2.32 -3.28 -2.71
C PRO A 167 -1.15 -2.35 -2.36
N VAL A 168 -0.50 -1.81 -3.40
CA VAL A 168 0.62 -0.87 -3.26
C VAL A 168 0.25 0.46 -3.90
N ILE A 169 0.24 1.51 -3.09
CA ILE A 169 -0.07 2.87 -3.50
C ILE A 169 1.23 3.65 -3.67
N PHE A 170 1.44 4.26 -4.83
CA PHE A 170 2.59 5.11 -5.11
C PHE A 170 2.20 6.59 -4.98
N ASP A 171 2.99 7.32 -4.18
CA ASP A 171 2.91 8.76 -4.04
C ASP A 171 4.09 9.44 -4.73
N PHE A 172 3.86 9.99 -5.93
CA PHE A 172 4.91 10.66 -6.71
C PHE A 172 5.06 12.17 -6.42
N LYS A 173 4.19 12.74 -5.57
CA LYS A 173 4.31 14.15 -5.16
C LYS A 173 5.27 14.34 -3.99
N GLY A 174 5.32 13.37 -3.07
CA GLY A 174 6.14 13.48 -1.87
C GLY A 174 5.75 14.72 -1.04
N ILE A 175 6.77 15.46 -0.55
CA ILE A 175 6.58 16.71 0.20
C ILE A 175 6.70 17.98 -0.67
N ASN A 176 7.11 17.83 -1.93
CA ASN A 176 7.39 18.97 -2.79
C ASN A 176 6.10 19.53 -3.42
N PRO A 177 6.03 20.84 -3.65
CA PRO A 177 4.97 21.41 -4.47
C PRO A 177 5.05 20.86 -5.90
N THR A 178 3.91 20.80 -6.57
CA THR A 178 3.79 20.39 -7.97
C THR A 178 3.68 21.62 -8.88
N ASP A 179 3.97 21.43 -10.17
CA ASP A 179 4.05 22.53 -11.15
C ASP A 179 2.66 23.04 -11.61
N GLY A 180 1.58 22.57 -10.99
CA GLY A 180 0.20 22.99 -11.24
C GLY A 180 -0.86 21.97 -10.81
N ASP A 181 -2.13 22.34 -10.90
CA ASP A 181 -3.27 21.50 -10.47
C ASP A 181 -3.45 20.24 -11.32
N HIS A 182 -3.06 20.28 -12.60
CA HIS A 182 -3.17 19.16 -13.55
C HIS A 182 -1.97 18.22 -13.56
N ASP A 183 -1.01 18.41 -12.66
CA ASP A 183 0.14 17.53 -12.53
C ASP A 183 -0.30 16.14 -12.04
N ILE A 184 0.07 15.09 -12.79
CA ILE A 184 -0.25 13.69 -12.46
C ILE A 184 0.30 13.28 -11.09
N ARG A 185 1.34 13.96 -10.58
CA ARG A 185 1.86 13.75 -9.22
C ARG A 185 0.82 14.08 -8.13
N ASN A 186 -0.19 14.90 -8.42
CA ASN A 186 -1.24 15.23 -7.46
C ASN A 186 -2.15 14.04 -7.12
N SER A 187 -2.14 12.99 -7.95
CA SER A 187 -2.86 11.74 -7.72
C SER A 187 -1.98 10.69 -7.02
N LEU A 188 -2.64 9.72 -6.41
CA LEU A 188 -2.07 8.46 -5.97
C LEU A 188 -2.38 7.38 -7.00
N TYR A 189 -1.45 6.42 -7.14
CA TYR A 189 -1.60 5.30 -8.07
C TYR A 189 -1.49 3.99 -7.32
N CYS A 190 -2.60 3.26 -7.23
CA CYS A 190 -2.68 1.99 -6.54
C CYS A 190 -2.56 0.82 -7.52
N LEU A 191 -1.50 0.03 -7.40
CA LEU A 191 -1.39 -1.28 -8.02
C LEU A 191 -2.14 -2.29 -7.15
N LEU A 192 -3.27 -2.81 -7.66
CA LEU A 192 -4.19 -3.66 -6.88
C LEU A 192 -3.73 -5.11 -6.71
N GLN A 193 -2.59 -5.50 -7.28
CA GLN A 193 -2.03 -6.87 -7.27
C GLN A 193 -3.00 -7.97 -7.75
N ILE A 194 -3.95 -7.58 -8.61
CA ILE A 194 -4.87 -8.48 -9.31
C ILE A 194 -4.57 -8.44 -10.80
N LYS A 195 -4.71 -9.58 -11.47
CA LYS A 195 -4.47 -9.72 -12.90
C LYS A 195 -5.79 -9.97 -13.65
N LEU A 196 -6.01 -9.24 -14.73
CA LEU A 196 -7.08 -9.47 -15.69
C LEU A 196 -6.47 -10.02 -16.99
N GLY A 197 -6.37 -11.34 -17.08
CA GLY A 197 -5.56 -11.98 -18.13
C GLY A 197 -4.09 -11.60 -17.95
N ARG A 198 -3.51 -10.95 -18.97
CA ARG A 198 -2.13 -10.44 -18.89
C ARG A 198 -1.99 -9.09 -18.20
N TYR A 199 -3.11 -8.41 -17.94
CA TYR A 199 -3.09 -7.02 -17.49
C TYR A 199 -3.04 -6.88 -15.96
N SER A 200 -2.16 -6.02 -15.45
CA SER A 200 -2.24 -5.41 -14.11
C SER A 200 -3.29 -4.31 -14.08
N ILE A 201 -3.77 -3.95 -12.88
CA ILE A 201 -4.76 -2.88 -12.71
C ILE A 201 -4.20 -1.77 -11.82
N ILE A 202 -4.27 -0.54 -12.32
CA ILE A 202 -4.04 0.68 -11.55
C ILE A 202 -5.38 1.35 -11.24
N ALA A 203 -5.55 1.77 -9.99
CA ALA A 203 -6.53 2.76 -9.61
C ALA A 203 -5.86 4.11 -9.30
N GLU A 204 -6.38 5.18 -9.88
CA GLU A 204 -5.98 6.57 -9.66
C GLU A 204 -7.02 7.28 -8.80
N PHE A 205 -6.58 7.95 -7.74
CA PHE A 205 -7.43 8.73 -6.84
C PHE A 205 -6.62 9.78 -6.09
N SER A 206 -7.28 10.79 -5.53
CA SER A 206 -6.59 11.83 -4.76
C SER A 206 -6.17 11.35 -3.37
N ARG A 207 -5.15 12.02 -2.78
CA ARG A 207 -4.76 11.80 -1.38
C ARG A 207 -5.94 11.97 -0.42
N GLU A 208 -6.77 12.97 -0.66
CA GLU A 208 -7.94 13.27 0.18
C GLU A 208 -8.98 12.15 0.13
N ALA A 209 -9.26 11.60 -1.06
CA ALA A 209 -10.18 10.48 -1.23
C ALA A 209 -9.68 9.23 -0.49
N PHE A 210 -8.38 8.93 -0.61
CA PHE A 210 -7.74 7.83 0.11
C PHE A 210 -7.91 7.97 1.62
N ILE A 211 -7.44 9.09 2.19
CA ILE A 211 -7.49 9.36 3.63
C ILE A 211 -8.93 9.31 4.15
N LYS A 212 -9.87 9.95 3.47
CA LYS A 212 -11.29 9.94 3.87
C LYS A 212 -11.86 8.52 3.86
N SER A 213 -11.53 7.73 2.85
CA SER A 213 -12.05 6.36 2.72
C SER A 213 -11.47 5.38 3.74
N THR A 214 -10.21 5.57 4.16
CA THR A 214 -9.58 4.73 5.20
C THR A 214 -10.04 5.15 6.60
N ILE A 215 -10.23 6.45 6.86
CA ILE A 215 -10.81 6.96 8.11
C ILE A 215 -12.25 6.47 8.29
N ASN A 216 -13.05 6.51 7.23
CA ASN A 216 -14.46 6.10 7.30
C ASN A 216 -14.66 4.57 7.17
N GLY A 217 -13.58 3.79 7.06
CA GLY A 217 -13.65 2.33 6.93
C GLY A 217 -14.24 1.82 5.60
N THR A 218 -14.45 2.69 4.60
CA THR A 218 -15.06 2.30 3.32
C THR A 218 -14.04 1.81 2.29
N TRP A 219 -12.73 2.02 2.51
CA TRP A 219 -11.67 1.64 1.58
C TRP A 219 -11.75 0.15 1.17
N SER A 220 -11.73 -0.76 2.14
CA SER A 220 -11.73 -2.21 1.87
C SER A 220 -12.99 -2.64 1.12
N ILE A 221 -14.15 -2.06 1.46
CA ILE A 221 -15.42 -2.32 0.77
C ILE A 221 -15.35 -1.85 -0.68
N HIS A 222 -14.83 -0.66 -0.94
CA HIS A 222 -14.69 -0.13 -2.30
C HIS A 222 -13.77 -1.01 -3.16
N ILE A 223 -12.63 -1.44 -2.61
CA ILE A 223 -11.69 -2.32 -3.30
C ILE A 223 -12.32 -3.70 -3.56
N GLN A 224 -12.98 -4.31 -2.58
CA GLN A 224 -13.66 -5.59 -2.76
C GLN A 224 -14.77 -5.51 -3.80
N ASN A 225 -15.61 -4.47 -3.76
CA ASN A 225 -16.66 -4.25 -4.75
C ASN A 225 -16.07 -4.04 -6.15
N PHE A 226 -14.94 -3.33 -6.24
CA PHE A 226 -14.23 -3.16 -7.50
C PHE A 226 -13.72 -4.50 -8.03
N ILE A 227 -13.01 -5.29 -7.21
CA ILE A 227 -12.49 -6.62 -7.54
C ILE A 227 -13.61 -7.57 -7.99
N ASN A 228 -14.73 -7.59 -7.26
CA ASN A 228 -15.88 -8.43 -7.59
C ASN A 228 -16.52 -8.04 -8.92
N ALA A 229 -16.52 -6.75 -9.26
CA ALA A 229 -17.09 -6.28 -10.53
C ALA A 229 -16.22 -6.63 -11.76
N ILE A 230 -14.91 -6.85 -11.57
CA ILE A 230 -13.97 -7.17 -12.66
C ILE A 230 -13.61 -8.65 -12.72
N SER A 231 -13.77 -9.37 -11.62
CA SER A 231 -13.57 -10.82 -11.58
C SER A 231 -14.66 -11.50 -12.41
N PRO A 232 -14.32 -12.45 -13.30
CA PRO A 232 -15.35 -13.21 -14.01
C PRO A 232 -16.23 -13.92 -12.98
N LYS A 233 -17.56 -13.75 -13.07
CA LYS A 233 -18.50 -14.54 -12.27
C LYS A 233 -18.19 -16.01 -12.51
N LYS A 234 -17.71 -16.72 -11.49
CA LYS A 234 -17.71 -18.19 -11.52
C LYS A 234 -19.16 -18.61 -11.74
N ALA A 235 -19.40 -19.39 -12.80
CA ALA A 235 -20.67 -20.08 -12.95
C ALA A 235 -20.87 -20.97 -11.70
N PRO A 236 -22.10 -21.13 -11.18
CA PRO A 236 -22.34 -22.04 -10.09
C PRO A 236 -21.89 -23.44 -10.49
N ASP A 237 -21.03 -24.04 -9.68
CA ASP A 237 -20.48 -25.39 -9.89
C ASP A 237 -21.62 -26.41 -9.93
N SER A 238 -21.92 -26.94 -11.11
CA SER A 238 -22.71 -28.15 -11.26
C SER A 238 -21.79 -29.35 -11.03
N HIS A 239 -22.09 -30.12 -9.98
CA HIS A 239 -21.43 -31.37 -9.64
C HIS A 239 -21.45 -32.42 -10.79
N GLN A 240 -20.40 -33.26 -10.78
CA GLN A 240 -20.23 -34.61 -11.36
C GLN A 240 -19.99 -34.75 -12.88
N ASN A 241 -18.76 -35.11 -13.30
CA ASN A 241 -18.24 -36.49 -13.37
C ASN A 241 -16.94 -36.57 -14.20
N GLN A 242 -16.08 -37.52 -13.82
CA GLN A 242 -14.78 -37.83 -14.45
C GLN A 242 -14.91 -38.17 -15.94
N THR A 243 -14.02 -37.62 -16.79
CA THR A 243 -13.33 -38.33 -17.90
C THR A 243 -12.12 -37.52 -18.41
N ASN A 244 -11.13 -38.26 -18.93
CA ASN A 244 -9.74 -37.94 -19.34
C ASN A 244 -9.44 -36.66 -20.15
N PRO A 245 -8.17 -36.18 -20.12
CA PRO A 245 -7.78 -34.87 -20.65
C PRO A 245 -7.72 -34.85 -22.18
N THR A 246 -8.49 -33.94 -22.79
CA THR A 246 -8.33 -33.52 -24.20
C THR A 246 -7.77 -32.10 -24.24
N LYS A 247 -6.89 -31.84 -25.22
CA LYS A 247 -6.11 -30.61 -25.47
C LYS A 247 -6.89 -29.31 -25.18
N PRO A 248 -6.22 -28.22 -24.73
CA PRO A 248 -6.91 -26.96 -24.42
C PRO A 248 -7.60 -26.42 -25.67
N LYS A 249 -8.93 -26.34 -25.64
CA LYS A 249 -9.70 -25.59 -26.64
C LYS A 249 -9.45 -24.12 -26.38
N ASP A 250 -8.92 -23.42 -27.39
CA ASP A 250 -8.87 -21.95 -27.41
C ASP A 250 -10.23 -21.38 -27.01
N GLY A 251 -10.22 -20.50 -26.00
CA GLY A 251 -11.42 -19.89 -25.45
C GLY A 251 -12.23 -19.18 -26.53
N SER A 252 -13.53 -19.50 -26.61
CA SER A 252 -14.48 -18.89 -27.56
C SER A 252 -14.75 -17.40 -27.30
N HIS A 253 -14.23 -16.86 -26.20
CA HIS A 253 -14.41 -15.48 -25.78
C HIS A 253 -13.05 -14.84 -25.48
N PHE A 254 -12.91 -13.57 -25.82
CA PHE A 254 -11.80 -12.72 -25.43
C PHE A 254 -12.34 -11.50 -24.69
N PHE A 255 -11.60 -11.00 -23.72
CA PHE A 255 -11.95 -9.74 -23.08
C PHE A 255 -11.65 -8.59 -24.05
N ASP A 256 -12.65 -7.74 -24.32
CA ASP A 256 -12.48 -6.53 -25.12
C ASP A 256 -12.25 -5.32 -24.21
N PRO A 257 -11.01 -4.80 -24.13
CA PRO A 257 -10.67 -3.70 -23.25
C PRO A 257 -11.37 -2.39 -23.61
N LYS A 258 -11.85 -2.21 -24.85
CA LYS A 258 -12.59 -0.99 -25.25
C LYS A 258 -14.02 -0.95 -24.73
N SER A 259 -14.65 -2.11 -24.54
CA SER A 259 -16.04 -2.21 -24.09
C SER A 259 -16.20 -2.69 -22.64
N GLY A 260 -15.12 -3.19 -22.02
CA GLY A 260 -15.15 -3.75 -20.67
C GLY A 260 -15.98 -5.03 -20.56
N LYS A 261 -16.18 -5.75 -21.68
CA LYS A 261 -17.04 -6.94 -21.76
C LYS A 261 -16.28 -8.09 -22.44
N TRP A 262 -16.68 -9.31 -22.12
CA TRP A 262 -16.24 -10.51 -22.85
C TRP A 262 -16.97 -10.59 -24.19
N LYS A 263 -16.22 -10.63 -25.29
CA LYS A 263 -16.75 -10.77 -26.65
C LYS A 263 -16.42 -12.14 -27.21
N ARG A 264 -17.37 -12.73 -27.94
CA ARG A 264 -17.21 -14.02 -28.60
C ARG A 264 -16.28 -13.85 -29.81
N ARG A 265 -15.27 -14.71 -29.96
CA ARG A 265 -14.43 -14.79 -31.17
C ARG A 265 -15.31 -15.31 -32.32
N THR A 266 -15.59 -14.48 -33.31
CA THR A 266 -16.16 -14.91 -34.59
C THR A 266 -15.03 -15.43 -35.47
N ARG A 267 -15.09 -16.71 -35.84
CA ARG A 267 -14.22 -17.28 -36.87
C ARG A 267 -14.70 -16.77 -38.22
N TRP A 268 -13.79 -16.20 -39.01
CA TRP A 268 -13.98 -16.01 -40.45
C TRP A 268 -13.55 -17.29 -41.16
#